data_AF-Q2VWQ4-F1
#
_entry.id   AF-Q2VWQ4-F1
#
_cell.length_a   1.000
_cell.length_b   1.000
_cell.length_c   1.000
_cell.angle_alpha   90.00
_cell.angle_beta   90.00
_cell.angle_gamma   90.00
#
_symmetry.space_group_name_H-M   'P 1'
#
loop_
_entity.id
_entity.type
_entity.pdbx_description
1 polymer ?
#
loop_
_entity_poly.entity_id
_entity_poly.type
_entity_poly.pdbx_seq_one_letter_code
_entity_poly.pdbx_strand_id
1 'polypeptide(L)' 'MVKVGVNGFGRIGRLVTRAAICSGKVEIVA' A
#
# COMPACT_ATOMS: atom_id res chain seq x y z
N MET A 1 6.99 8.39 8.61
CA MET A 1 6.49 7.36 7.67
C MET A 1 4.98 7.30 7.86
N VAL A 2 4.20 7.51 6.80
CA VAL A 2 2.72 7.54 6.89
C VAL A 2 2.18 6.12 6.82
N LYS A 3 1.29 5.76 7.75
CA LYS A 3 0.66 4.44 7.81
C LYS A 3 -0.65 4.45 7.02
N VAL A 4 -0.82 3.49 6.13
CA VAL A 4 -1.96 3.40 5.21
C VAL A 4 -2.57 2.01 5.26
N GLY A 5 -3.90 1.94 5.27
CA GLY A 5 -4.66 0.69 5.13
C GLY A 5 -5.25 0.53 3.72
N VAL A 6 -5.32 -0.70 3.21
CA VAL A 6 -5.90 -1.04 1.91
C VAL A 6 -7.11 -1.96 2.12
N ASN A 7 -8.30 -1.37 2.18
CA ASN A 7 -9.54 -2.12 2.43
C ASN A 7 -10.02 -3.01 1.26
N GLY A 8 -9.41 -2.90 0.07
CA GLY A 8 -9.82 -3.64 -1.12
C GLY A 8 -8.64 -4.17 -1.93
N PHE A 9 -8.39 -5.48 -1.87
CA PHE A 9 -7.22 -6.13 -2.47
C PHE A 9 -7.42 -6.66 -3.91
N GLY A 10 -8.20 -5.91 -4.69
CA GLY A 10 -8.38 -6.14 -6.12
C GLY A 10 -7.16 -5.72 -6.94
N ARG A 11 -7.36 -5.44 -8.24
CA ARG A 11 -6.29 -4.99 -9.13
C ARG A 11 -5.59 -3.73 -8.59
N ILE A 12 -6.36 -2.77 -8.08
CA ILE A 12 -5.84 -1.50 -7.56
C ILE A 12 -5.11 -1.73 -6.24
N GLY A 13 -5.72 -2.44 -5.28
CA GLY A 13 -5.07 -2.71 -3.99
C GLY A 13 -3.69 -3.34 -4.14
N ARG A 14 -3.54 -4.33 -5.04
CA ARG A 14 -2.23 -4.95 -5.33
C ARG A 14 -1.21 -3.97 -5.91
N LEU A 15 -1.62 -3.09 -6.83
CA LEU A 15 -0.72 -2.09 -7.41
C LEU A 15 -0.30 -1.04 -6.36
N VAL A 16 -1.24 -0.61 -5.52
CA VAL A 16 -0.98 0.36 -4.44
C VAL A 16 -0.01 -0.22 -3.42
N THR A 17 -0.24 -1.44 -2.94
CA THR A 17 0.68 -2.12 -2.01
C THR A 17 2.07 -2.31 -2.63
N ARG A 18 2.16 -2.69 -3.91
CA ARG A 18 3.45 -2.78 -4.61
C ARG A 18 4.16 -1.44 -4.70
N ALA A 19 3.45 -0.37 -5.07
CA ALA A 19 4.03 0.96 -5.15
C ALA A 19 4.50 1.47 -3.78
N ALA A 20 3.72 1.21 -2.72
CA ALA A 20 4.10 1.54 -1.35
C ALA A 20 5.43 0.88 -0.96
N ILE A 21 5.57 -0.43 -1.16
CA ILE A 21 6.80 -1.20 -0.87
C ILE A 21 7.99 -0.65 -1.67
N CYS A 22 7.82 -0.42 -2.99
CA CYS A 22 8.91 0.09 -3.82
C CYS A 22 9.31 1.53 -3.48
N SER A 23 8.36 2.37 -3.05
CA SER A 23 8.64 3.78 -2.76
C SER A 23 9.33 4.00 -1.42
N GLY A 24 9.10 3.13 -0.43
CA GLY A 24 9.58 3.30 0.96
C GLY A 24 9.03 4.55 1.67
N LYS A 25 8.10 5.29 1.06
CA LYS A 25 7.56 6.55 1.63
C LYS A 25 6.42 6.33 2.61
N VAL A 26 5.68 5.23 2.42
CA VAL A 26 4.50 4.87 3.19
C VAL A 26 4.58 3.43 3.64
N GLU A 27 4.00 3.14 4.79
CA GLU A 27 3.94 1.81 5.39
C GLU A 27 2.50 1.29 5.29
N ILE A 28 2.32 0.11 4.72
CA ILE A 28 1.01 -0.56 4.66
C ILE A 28 0.80 -1.32 5.98
N VAL A 29 -0.29 -1.02 6.70
CA VAL A 29 -0.52 -1.56 8.06
C VAL A 29 -1.78 -2.40 8.21
N ALA A 30 -2.70 -2.37 7.22
CA ALA A 30 -3.92 -3.16 7.19
C ALA A 30 -4.40 -3.35 5.74
#